data_AF-A0A8X8Y9L0-F1
#
_entry.id   AF-A0A8X8Y9L0-F1
#
_cell.length_a   1.000
_cell.length_b   1.000
_cell.length_c   1.000
_cell.angle_alpha   90.00
_cell.angle_beta   90.00
_cell.angle_gamma   90.00
#
_symmetry.space_group_name_H-M   'P 1'
#
loop_
_entity.id
_entity.type
_entity.pdbx_description
1 polymer ?
#
loop_
_entity_poly.entity_id
_entity_poly.type
_entity_poly.pdbx_seq_one_letter_code
_entity_poly.pdbx_strand_id
1 'polypeptide(L)'
;MATLLLPLSILSLVMAGIVAGHNVTISLLDSAVARGADGTPPAYAYSPGFGDGVDKWHVIFEGGGWCRDVADCLNRSKTPLGSSAKLMSKEQNGVVSFGGMLDANSTLNPDFYNWHVFRIFYCDGSSFMSDVEDVDPCLFPENLVPDIQTPLFLIESAFDSYQIGYTLFPDRSPKWKSCLQNLMLCNWTEIEIMKDFRLILVNTLKSTIANSSSRRGYFVHSCYRHGHMEDISGSTCSLIVGNGLANKVKYSRSRGRLVFRPERIPGDGYGQQLATELHWRKPTYFGEKVYRLLYSSLDAMN
;
A
#
# COMPACT_ATOMS: atom_id res chain seq x y z
N MET A 1 12.72 48.54 -38.02
CA MET A 1 13.25 47.25 -37.56
C MET A 1 12.23 46.65 -36.62
N ALA A 2 11.39 45.76 -37.15
CA ALA A 2 10.44 44.97 -36.40
C ALA A 2 11.01 43.56 -36.34
N THR A 3 11.48 43.12 -35.16
CA THR A 3 11.93 41.74 -34.95
C THR A 3 11.92 41.39 -33.47
N LEU A 4 11.01 40.48 -33.12
CA LEU A 4 11.18 39.37 -32.17
C LEU A 4 11.40 39.69 -30.67
N LEU A 5 10.32 39.86 -29.90
CA LEU A 5 10.32 39.58 -28.43
C LEU A 5 8.97 39.00 -27.93
N LEU A 6 8.40 38.03 -28.66
CA LEU A 6 7.41 37.07 -28.17
C LEU A 6 7.83 35.73 -28.80
N PRO A 7 8.34 34.72 -28.06
CA PRO A 7 7.67 34.13 -26.90
C PRO A 7 8.65 33.54 -25.83
N LEU A 8 8.79 34.16 -24.67
CA LEU A 8 9.46 33.51 -23.50
C LEU A 8 8.50 33.23 -22.34
N SER A 9 7.19 33.49 -22.53
CA SER A 9 6.17 33.29 -21.49
C SER A 9 5.43 31.95 -21.54
N ILE A 10 5.83 30.99 -22.41
CA ILE A 10 5.11 29.70 -22.55
C ILE A 10 5.86 28.51 -21.93
N LEU A 11 7.09 28.66 -21.43
CA LEU A 11 7.85 27.54 -20.84
C LEU A 11 8.01 27.65 -19.31
N SER A 12 6.92 27.95 -18.62
CA SER A 12 6.77 27.60 -17.20
C SER A 12 5.39 26.99 -16.96
N LEU A 13 5.05 25.95 -17.74
CA LEU A 13 4.08 24.97 -17.27
C LEU A 13 4.74 24.22 -16.11
N VAL A 14 4.43 24.74 -14.93
CA VAL A 14 4.54 24.12 -13.62
C VAL A 14 4.27 22.62 -13.78
N MET A 15 5.29 21.79 -13.61
CA MET A 15 5.15 20.36 -13.31
C MET A 15 4.59 20.23 -11.89
N ALA A 16 3.41 20.80 -11.65
CA ALA A 16 2.54 20.34 -10.58
C ALA A 16 2.07 18.99 -11.11
N GLY A 17 2.74 17.92 -10.67
CA GLY A 17 2.18 16.59 -10.83
C GLY A 17 0.73 16.68 -10.42
N ILE A 18 -0.18 16.33 -11.32
CA ILE A 18 -1.59 16.26 -10.97
C ILE A 18 -1.64 15.23 -9.84
N VAL A 19 -1.84 15.68 -8.60
CA VAL A 19 -2.23 14.79 -7.51
C VAL A 19 -3.62 14.35 -7.90
N ALA A 20 -3.65 13.21 -8.55
CA ALA A 20 -4.81 12.71 -9.23
C ALA A 20 -5.62 11.92 -8.20
N GLY A 21 -6.80 12.45 -7.86
CA GLY A 21 -7.70 11.85 -6.91
C GLY A 21 -9.04 12.59 -6.91
N HIS A 22 -10.10 11.89 -6.55
CA HIS A 22 -11.43 12.46 -6.39
C HIS A 22 -11.78 12.59 -4.91
N ASN A 23 -12.47 13.67 -4.56
CA ASN A 23 -12.80 13.97 -3.18
C ASN A 23 -14.05 13.20 -2.72
N VAL A 24 -13.99 12.65 -1.52
CA VAL A 24 -15.06 11.88 -0.88
C VAL A 24 -15.28 12.39 0.54
N THR A 25 -16.54 12.59 0.92
CA THR A 25 -16.90 13.05 2.26
C THR A 25 -16.74 11.93 3.28
N ILE A 26 -16.11 12.26 4.40
CA ILE A 26 -15.99 11.43 5.59
C ILE A 26 -17.29 11.50 6.38
N SER A 27 -17.83 10.34 6.74
CA SER A 27 -19.02 10.16 7.55
C SER A 27 -18.66 9.55 8.89
N LEU A 28 -19.26 10.05 9.97
CA LEU A 28 -19.16 9.45 11.30
C LEU A 28 -20.28 8.43 11.48
N LEU A 29 -19.95 7.27 12.08
CA LEU A 29 -20.94 6.25 12.41
C LEU A 29 -21.38 6.42 13.87
N ASP A 30 -22.25 7.41 14.11
CA ASP A 30 -22.69 7.78 15.47
C ASP A 30 -23.36 6.62 16.23
N SER A 31 -24.06 5.74 15.48
CA SER A 31 -24.74 4.56 16.00
C SER A 31 -23.81 3.39 16.34
N ALA A 32 -22.50 3.52 16.13
CA ALA A 32 -21.55 2.45 16.45
C ALA A 32 -21.53 2.15 17.96
N VAL A 33 -21.49 0.85 18.29
CA VAL A 33 -21.31 0.39 19.67
C VAL A 33 -19.85 0.58 20.10
N ALA A 34 -18.91 0.15 19.26
CA ALA A 34 -17.48 0.39 19.44
C ALA A 34 -17.13 1.85 19.09
N ARG A 35 -16.14 2.39 19.79
CA ARG A 35 -15.67 3.78 19.66
C ARG A 35 -14.16 3.79 19.41
N GLY A 36 -13.64 4.89 18.88
CA GLY A 36 -12.21 5.11 18.76
C GLY A 36 -11.53 5.22 20.13
N ALA A 37 -10.20 5.28 20.13
CA ALA A 37 -9.38 5.33 21.34
C ALA A 37 -9.72 6.50 22.28
N ASP A 38 -10.25 7.61 21.76
CA ASP A 38 -10.71 8.76 22.55
C ASP A 38 -12.22 8.78 22.85
N GLY A 39 -12.95 7.74 22.45
CA GLY A 39 -14.40 7.62 22.60
C GLY A 39 -15.24 8.23 21.47
N THR A 40 -14.61 8.82 20.45
CA THR A 40 -15.34 9.32 19.27
C THR A 40 -15.93 8.20 18.42
N PRO A 41 -17.03 8.45 17.66
CA PRO A 41 -17.53 7.47 16.70
C PRO A 41 -16.47 7.13 15.65
N PRO A 42 -16.40 5.87 15.18
CA PRO A 42 -15.57 5.51 14.05
C PRO A 42 -16.05 6.25 12.78
N ALA A 43 -15.12 6.47 11.85
CA ALA A 43 -15.37 7.21 10.62
C ALA A 43 -15.16 6.32 9.39
N TYR A 44 -15.87 6.62 8.31
CA TYR A 44 -15.68 5.98 7.00
C TYR A 44 -15.86 6.98 5.86
N ALA A 45 -15.34 6.66 4.68
CA ALA A 45 -15.63 7.38 3.44
C ALA A 45 -16.14 6.37 2.40
N TYR A 46 -17.21 6.74 1.68
CA TYR A 46 -17.87 5.87 0.73
C TYR A 46 -18.05 6.53 -0.63
N SER A 47 -17.50 5.89 -1.67
CA SER A 47 -17.69 6.25 -3.07
C SER A 47 -18.51 5.13 -3.75
N PRO A 48 -19.72 5.43 -4.28
CA PRO A 48 -20.58 4.41 -4.87
C PRO A 48 -20.07 3.95 -6.24
N GLY A 49 -20.12 2.64 -6.47
CA GLY A 49 -19.86 2.04 -7.77
C GLY A 49 -21.00 2.28 -8.77
N PHE A 50 -20.71 2.08 -10.05
CA PHE A 50 -21.64 2.34 -11.14
C PHE A 50 -21.37 1.43 -12.36
N GLY A 51 -22.32 1.37 -13.29
CA GLY A 51 -22.19 0.56 -14.51
C GLY A 51 -21.99 -0.93 -14.19
N ASP A 52 -20.99 -1.56 -14.79
CA ASP A 52 -20.69 -2.98 -14.51
C ASP A 52 -19.96 -3.21 -13.17
N GLY A 53 -19.66 -2.16 -12.40
CA GLY A 53 -18.97 -2.22 -11.12
C GLY A 53 -19.89 -2.23 -9.88
N VAL A 54 -21.20 -2.13 -10.06
CA VAL A 54 -22.19 -2.05 -8.95
C VAL A 54 -22.19 -3.28 -8.02
N ASP A 55 -21.77 -4.44 -8.52
CA ASP A 55 -21.67 -5.68 -7.72
C ASP A 55 -20.24 -5.93 -7.19
N LYS A 56 -19.35 -4.93 -7.28
CA LYS A 56 -17.93 -5.06 -6.94
C LYS A 56 -17.52 -4.00 -5.91
N TRP A 57 -16.72 -4.43 -4.93
CA TRP A 57 -16.41 -3.64 -3.75
C TRP A 57 -14.92 -3.68 -3.42
N HIS A 58 -14.37 -2.52 -3.12
CA HIS A 58 -13.17 -2.34 -2.32
C HIS A 58 -13.61 -1.91 -0.92
N VAL A 59 -13.27 -2.74 0.08
CA VAL A 59 -13.36 -2.36 1.49
C VAL A 59 -11.94 -2.21 1.99
N ILE A 60 -11.56 -0.98 2.34
CA ILE A 60 -10.19 -0.60 2.67
C ILE A 60 -10.13 -0.28 4.16
N PHE A 61 -9.21 -0.93 4.86
CA PHE A 61 -8.88 -0.62 6.24
C PHE A 61 -7.64 0.26 6.21
N GLU A 62 -7.75 1.48 6.74
CA GLU A 62 -6.62 2.39 6.83
C GLU A 62 -5.54 1.82 7.78
N GLY A 63 -4.26 1.98 7.43
CA GLY A 63 -3.14 1.60 8.30
C GLY A 63 -2.75 2.71 9.29
N GLY A 64 -1.62 2.54 9.97
CA GLY A 64 -1.06 3.62 10.81
C GLY A 64 -0.29 3.16 12.05
N GLY A 65 0.19 1.92 12.08
CA GLY A 65 0.89 1.35 13.25
C GLY A 65 -0.02 1.16 14.46
N TRP A 66 0.55 1.01 15.64
CA TRP A 66 -0.19 0.79 16.90
C TRP A 66 0.39 1.67 18.01
N CYS A 67 -0.23 1.66 19.19
CA CYS A 67 0.37 2.16 20.42
C CYS A 67 0.82 1.01 21.31
N ARG A 68 1.85 1.22 22.13
CA ARG A 68 2.53 0.12 22.86
C ARG A 68 2.30 0.11 24.37
N ASP A 69 1.99 1.28 24.93
CA ASP A 69 1.77 1.45 26.36
C ASP A 69 0.70 2.52 26.61
N VAL A 70 0.27 2.65 27.87
CA VAL A 70 -0.80 3.59 28.24
C VAL A 70 -0.47 5.03 27.85
N ALA A 71 0.78 5.47 27.99
CA ALA A 71 1.17 6.84 27.67
C ALA A 71 1.19 7.08 26.15
N ASP A 72 1.71 6.11 25.39
CA ASP A 72 1.70 6.11 23.93
C ASP A 72 0.26 6.11 23.39
N CYS A 73 -0.62 5.24 23.91
CA CYS A 73 -2.03 5.18 23.53
C CYS A 73 -2.79 6.46 23.88
N LEU A 74 -2.54 7.03 25.07
CA LEU A 74 -3.11 8.31 25.45
C LEU A 74 -2.66 9.44 24.52
N ASN A 75 -1.40 9.45 24.09
CA ASN A 75 -0.92 10.43 23.12
C ASN A 75 -1.53 10.21 21.74
N ARG A 76 -1.63 8.96 21.30
CA ARG A 76 -2.24 8.56 20.03
C ARG A 76 -3.72 8.95 19.95
N SER A 77 -4.48 8.81 21.05
CA SER A 77 -5.88 9.22 21.15
C SER A 77 -6.10 10.70 20.80
N LYS A 78 -5.06 11.54 20.92
CA LYS A 78 -5.12 12.98 20.59
C LYS A 78 -4.79 13.28 19.13
N THR A 79 -4.56 12.25 18.31
CA THR A 79 -4.19 12.35 16.89
C THR A 79 -5.32 11.85 15.97
N PRO A 80 -5.25 12.12 14.66
CA PRO A 80 -6.20 11.55 13.69
C PRO A 80 -6.31 10.02 13.70
N LEU A 81 -5.29 9.30 14.17
CA LEU A 81 -5.26 7.83 14.23
C LEU A 81 -5.82 7.25 15.54
N GLY A 82 -6.39 8.11 16.38
CA GLY A 82 -7.07 7.71 17.61
C GLY A 82 -8.36 8.51 17.88
N SER A 83 -8.71 9.46 17.00
CA SER A 83 -9.84 10.37 17.16
C SER A 83 -10.40 10.81 15.81
N SER A 84 -11.68 10.53 15.56
CA SER A 84 -12.34 10.99 14.35
C SER A 84 -12.57 12.50 14.35
N ALA A 85 -12.70 13.14 15.51
CA ALA A 85 -12.76 14.61 15.58
C ALA A 85 -11.45 15.26 15.09
N LYS A 86 -10.29 14.65 15.41
CA LYS A 86 -8.98 15.10 14.92
C LYS A 86 -8.78 14.77 13.45
N LEU A 87 -9.26 13.62 12.99
CA LEU A 87 -9.31 13.27 11.57
C LEU A 87 -10.07 14.32 10.76
N MET A 88 -11.30 14.67 11.16
CA MET A 88 -12.12 15.68 10.49
C MET A 88 -11.42 17.04 10.41
N SER A 89 -10.70 17.41 11.48
CA SER A 89 -9.93 18.66 11.53
C SER A 89 -8.73 18.64 10.57
N LYS A 90 -8.08 17.49 10.40
CA LYS A 90 -6.94 17.30 9.47
C LYS A 90 -7.40 17.33 8.01
N GLU A 91 -8.46 16.60 7.69
CA GLU A 91 -8.94 16.38 6.32
C GLU A 91 -9.92 17.47 5.88
N GLN A 92 -9.47 18.74 5.88
CA GLN A 92 -10.22 19.92 5.41
C GLN A 92 -11.73 19.90 5.77
N ASN A 93 -12.04 19.60 7.04
CA ASN A 93 -13.40 19.49 7.56
C ASN A 93 -14.23 18.32 6.99
N GLY A 94 -13.60 17.15 6.84
CA GLY A 94 -14.27 15.88 6.52
C GLY A 94 -14.26 15.49 5.05
N VAL A 95 -13.22 15.83 4.30
CA VAL A 95 -13.08 15.43 2.90
C VAL A 95 -11.72 14.76 2.69
N VAL A 96 -11.74 13.52 2.22
CA VAL A 96 -10.53 12.75 1.86
C VAL A 96 -10.43 12.64 0.34
N SER A 97 -9.21 12.58 -0.20
CA SER A 97 -8.98 12.32 -1.62
C SER A 97 -8.72 10.83 -1.86
N PHE A 98 -9.49 10.23 -2.76
CA PHE A 98 -9.27 8.87 -3.26
C PHE A 98 -8.47 8.94 -4.56
N GLY A 99 -7.17 8.67 -4.44
CA GLY A 99 -6.28 8.43 -5.56
C GLY A 99 -6.04 6.94 -5.79
N GLY A 100 -5.13 6.62 -6.69
CA GLY A 100 -4.66 5.26 -6.76
C GLY A 100 -5.65 4.28 -7.40
N MET A 101 -5.65 3.06 -6.89
CA MET A 101 -6.66 2.03 -7.17
C MET A 101 -8.05 2.38 -6.61
N LEU A 102 -8.17 3.47 -5.87
CA LEU A 102 -9.43 3.98 -5.33
C LEU A 102 -10.03 5.09 -6.19
N ASP A 103 -9.29 5.64 -7.15
CA ASP A 103 -9.74 6.77 -7.97
C ASP A 103 -10.91 6.36 -8.90
N ALA A 104 -11.91 7.21 -9.04
CA ALA A 104 -13.06 7.02 -9.93
C ALA A 104 -12.77 7.40 -11.40
N ASN A 105 -11.58 7.91 -11.69
CA ASN A 105 -11.16 8.25 -13.05
C ASN A 105 -10.56 7.03 -13.77
N SER A 106 -11.23 6.56 -14.82
CA SER A 106 -10.80 5.41 -15.63
C SER A 106 -9.45 5.57 -16.33
N THR A 107 -8.94 6.80 -16.46
CA THR A 107 -7.60 7.05 -17.02
C THR A 107 -6.50 6.68 -16.03
N LEU A 108 -6.78 6.86 -14.73
CA LEU A 108 -5.84 6.64 -13.64
C LEU A 108 -6.04 5.25 -13.02
N ASN A 109 -7.29 4.82 -12.91
CA ASN A 109 -7.71 3.53 -12.38
C ASN A 109 -8.52 2.74 -13.41
N PRO A 110 -7.90 2.29 -14.52
CA PRO A 110 -8.63 1.65 -15.62
C PRO A 110 -9.36 0.36 -15.22
N ASP A 111 -8.96 -0.28 -14.12
CA ASP A 111 -9.43 -1.59 -13.73
C ASP A 111 -10.58 -1.54 -12.71
N PHE A 112 -10.58 -0.56 -11.80
CA PHE A 112 -11.49 -0.49 -10.64
C PHE A 112 -12.26 0.81 -10.50
N TYR A 113 -12.12 1.76 -11.44
CA TYR A 113 -12.70 3.11 -11.31
C TYR A 113 -14.21 3.17 -11.04
N ASN A 114 -14.95 2.13 -11.39
CA ASN A 114 -16.41 2.09 -11.23
C ASN A 114 -16.88 1.12 -10.14
N TRP A 115 -15.98 0.60 -9.32
CA TRP A 115 -16.34 -0.25 -8.18
C TRP A 115 -16.76 0.62 -6.99
N HIS A 116 -17.52 0.05 -6.06
CA HIS A 116 -17.75 0.69 -4.78
C HIS A 116 -16.44 0.76 -4.00
N VAL A 117 -16.12 1.90 -3.39
CA VAL A 117 -14.98 2.06 -2.48
C VAL A 117 -15.50 2.48 -1.12
N PHE A 118 -15.24 1.67 -0.11
CA PHE A 118 -15.57 1.94 1.29
C PHE A 118 -14.29 1.91 2.12
N ARG A 119 -13.81 3.08 2.55
CA ARG A 119 -12.63 3.23 3.39
C ARG A 119 -13.05 3.40 4.84
N ILE A 120 -12.51 2.55 5.71
CA ILE A 120 -12.66 2.62 7.16
C ILE A 120 -11.42 3.32 7.72
N PHE A 121 -11.63 4.42 8.43
CA PHE A 121 -10.53 5.17 9.03
C PHE A 121 -10.12 4.52 10.35
N TYR A 122 -8.81 4.48 10.57
CA TYR A 122 -8.21 3.78 11.68
C TYR A 122 -8.21 4.65 12.93
N CYS A 123 -8.74 4.12 14.04
CA CYS A 123 -8.91 4.91 15.26
C CYS A 123 -8.79 4.12 16.58
N ASP A 124 -8.54 2.81 16.53
CA ASP A 124 -8.41 1.96 17.72
C ASP A 124 -6.97 1.88 18.25
N GLY A 125 -5.97 2.06 17.39
CA GLY A 125 -4.56 1.98 17.80
C GLY A 125 -4.05 0.57 18.10
N SER A 126 -4.82 -0.45 17.71
CA SER A 126 -4.55 -1.88 17.95
C SER A 126 -4.63 -2.72 16.67
N SER A 127 -4.40 -2.12 15.51
CA SER A 127 -4.44 -2.76 14.19
C SER A 127 -5.76 -3.52 13.91
N PHE A 128 -6.89 -2.99 14.39
CA PHE A 128 -8.23 -3.60 14.31
C PHE A 128 -8.39 -4.91 15.10
N MET A 129 -7.58 -5.13 16.14
CA MET A 129 -7.59 -6.33 16.98
C MET A 129 -8.02 -6.06 18.43
N SER A 130 -8.75 -4.98 18.69
CA SER A 130 -8.98 -4.36 20.03
C SER A 130 -9.54 -5.24 21.16
N ASP A 131 -9.84 -6.51 20.91
CA ASP A 131 -10.32 -7.50 21.88
C ASP A 131 -9.26 -8.52 22.33
N VAL A 132 -7.98 -8.30 21.98
CA VAL A 132 -6.87 -9.17 22.37
C VAL A 132 -6.00 -8.52 23.45
N GLU A 133 -5.90 -9.14 24.64
CA GLU A 133 -5.06 -8.67 25.75
C GLU A 133 -3.59 -9.10 25.63
N ASP A 134 -3.31 -10.23 24.98
CA ASP A 134 -1.97 -10.80 24.80
C ASP A 134 -1.47 -10.67 23.35
N VAL A 135 -0.16 -10.78 23.14
CA VAL A 135 0.41 -10.79 21.77
C VAL A 135 -0.03 -12.06 21.05
N ASP A 136 -0.89 -11.92 20.05
CA ASP A 136 -1.31 -13.04 19.19
C ASP A 136 -0.24 -13.32 18.11
N PRO A 137 0.36 -14.53 18.06
CA PRO A 137 1.29 -14.89 16.99
C PRO A 137 0.68 -14.82 15.58
N CYS A 138 -0.65 -14.81 15.45
CA CYS A 138 -1.35 -14.63 14.17
C CYS A 138 -1.24 -13.21 13.59
N LEU A 139 -0.61 -12.27 14.31
CA LEU A 139 -0.10 -11.03 13.74
C LEU A 139 0.95 -11.26 12.65
N PHE A 140 1.68 -12.37 12.74
CA PHE A 140 2.67 -12.76 11.74
C PHE A 140 2.02 -13.59 10.63
N PRO A 141 2.18 -13.20 9.36
CA PRO A 141 1.59 -13.90 8.22
C PRO A 141 1.98 -15.37 8.15
N GLU A 142 3.17 -15.74 8.60
CA GLU A 142 3.65 -17.12 8.64
C GLU A 142 2.73 -18.02 9.47
N ASN A 143 2.07 -17.46 10.49
CA ASN A 143 1.16 -18.17 11.38
C ASN A 143 -0.30 -18.06 10.94
N LEU A 144 -0.71 -16.94 10.32
CA LEU A 144 -2.11 -16.71 9.93
C LEU A 144 -2.43 -17.20 8.51
N VAL A 145 -1.55 -16.91 7.54
CA VAL A 145 -1.82 -17.19 6.12
C VAL A 145 -2.13 -18.66 5.85
N PRO A 146 -1.46 -19.66 6.46
CA PRO A 146 -1.82 -21.08 6.30
C PRO A 146 -3.31 -21.37 6.51
N ASP A 147 -3.96 -20.71 7.47
CA ASP A 147 -5.34 -20.98 7.87
C ASP A 147 -6.39 -20.15 7.12
N ILE A 148 -5.99 -19.13 6.36
CA ILE A 148 -6.91 -18.32 5.55
C ILE A 148 -7.52 -19.17 4.42
N GLN A 149 -8.85 -19.32 4.47
CA GLN A 149 -9.63 -20.07 3.48
C GLN A 149 -10.07 -19.22 2.28
N THR A 150 -10.25 -17.91 2.50
CA THR A 150 -10.63 -16.95 1.45
C THR A 150 -9.48 -16.74 0.47
N PRO A 151 -9.74 -16.52 -0.83
CA PRO A 151 -8.68 -16.19 -1.78
C PRO A 151 -7.84 -15.00 -1.32
N LEU A 152 -6.52 -15.19 -1.25
CA LEU A 152 -5.59 -14.21 -0.71
C LEU A 152 -4.63 -13.74 -1.80
N PHE A 153 -4.44 -12.42 -1.88
CA PHE A 153 -3.45 -11.82 -2.75
C PHE A 153 -2.59 -10.83 -1.97
N LEU A 154 -1.31 -11.12 -1.82
CA LEU A 154 -0.37 -10.23 -1.14
C LEU A 154 0.29 -9.27 -2.13
N ILE A 155 0.38 -8.00 -1.76
CA ILE A 155 1.15 -7.00 -2.49
C ILE A 155 2.13 -6.43 -1.48
N GLU A 156 3.41 -6.56 -1.75
CA GLU A 156 4.43 -6.07 -0.82
C GLU A 156 5.62 -5.47 -1.56
N SER A 157 6.27 -4.51 -0.92
CA SER A 157 7.59 -4.10 -1.33
C SER A 157 8.65 -5.05 -0.76
N ALA A 158 9.55 -5.52 -1.63
CA ALA A 158 10.77 -6.19 -1.20
C ALA A 158 11.67 -5.32 -0.30
N PHE A 159 11.44 -4.00 -0.31
CA PHE A 159 12.17 -3.03 0.48
C PHE A 159 11.17 -2.10 1.17
N ASP A 160 10.23 -2.68 1.91
CA ASP A 160 9.28 -1.87 2.67
C ASP A 160 10.02 -0.90 3.61
N SER A 161 9.77 0.40 3.43
CA SER A 161 10.52 1.44 4.14
C SER A 161 10.23 1.47 5.63
N TYR A 162 9.04 0.99 6.04
CA TYR A 162 8.68 0.89 7.44
C TYR A 162 9.40 -0.29 8.09
N GLN A 163 9.30 -1.48 7.50
CA GLN A 163 9.94 -2.69 8.02
C GLN A 163 11.48 -2.56 8.06
N ILE A 164 12.09 -2.01 7.00
CA ILE A 164 13.54 -1.75 7.01
C ILE A 164 13.92 -0.72 8.07
N GLY A 165 13.15 0.36 8.20
CA GLY A 165 13.45 1.44 9.14
C GLY A 165 13.27 1.06 10.60
N TYR A 166 12.29 0.21 10.93
CA TYR A 166 11.97 -0.17 12.30
C TYR A 166 12.58 -1.51 12.73
N THR A 167 12.56 -2.54 11.87
CA THR A 167 13.00 -3.89 12.25
C THR A 167 14.52 -4.06 12.10
N LEU A 168 15.10 -3.58 10.99
CA LEU A 168 16.54 -3.77 10.76
C LEU A 168 17.39 -2.71 11.48
N PHE A 169 16.84 -1.51 11.69
CA PHE A 169 17.57 -0.36 12.25
C PHE A 169 16.79 0.39 13.35
N PRO A 170 16.35 -0.29 14.42
CA PRO A 170 15.45 0.26 15.45
C PRO A 170 16.00 1.52 16.14
N ASP A 171 17.31 1.60 16.33
CA ASP A 171 17.96 2.75 16.98
C ASP A 171 18.03 3.99 16.08
N ARG A 172 17.58 3.90 14.81
CA ARG A 172 17.74 4.93 13.77
C ARG A 172 19.12 5.58 13.82
N SER A 173 20.14 4.74 14.04
CA SER A 173 21.50 5.20 14.29
C SER A 173 21.86 6.26 13.24
N PRO A 174 22.54 7.36 13.64
CA PRO A 174 22.94 8.42 12.71
C PRO A 174 23.60 7.88 11.45
N LYS A 175 24.27 6.73 11.56
CA LYS A 175 24.91 5.98 10.47
C LYS A 175 23.96 5.65 9.31
N TRP A 176 22.73 5.21 9.60
CA TRP A 176 21.77 4.76 8.58
C TRP A 176 20.78 5.84 8.16
N LYS A 177 20.66 6.92 8.94
CA LYS A 177 19.70 8.00 8.67
C LYS A 177 19.86 8.58 7.27
N SER A 178 21.09 8.84 6.83
CA SER A 178 21.38 9.35 5.47
C SER A 178 20.96 8.36 4.39
N CYS A 179 21.23 7.06 4.59
CA CYS A 179 20.87 5.98 3.68
C CYS A 179 19.34 5.82 3.58
N LEU A 180 18.63 5.71 4.71
CA LEU A 180 17.17 5.52 4.73
C LEU A 180 16.38 6.73 4.20
N GLN A 181 16.96 7.93 4.26
CA GLN A 181 16.39 9.14 3.65
C GLN A 181 16.73 9.26 2.17
N ASN A 182 17.92 8.82 1.76
CA ASN A 182 18.36 8.82 0.38
C ASN A 182 19.23 7.59 0.10
N LEU A 183 18.67 6.63 -0.62
CA LEU A 183 19.34 5.36 -0.92
C LEU A 183 20.63 5.53 -1.75
N MET A 184 20.84 6.68 -2.40
CA MET A 184 22.09 7.01 -3.09
C MET A 184 23.27 7.21 -2.14
N LEU A 185 23.01 7.45 -0.86
CA LEU A 185 24.01 7.68 0.17
C LEU A 185 24.34 6.40 0.96
N CYS A 186 23.71 5.27 0.64
CA CYS A 186 24.01 4.01 1.28
C CYS A 186 25.38 3.49 0.84
N ASN A 187 26.15 2.95 1.79
CA ASN A 187 27.36 2.20 1.46
C ASN A 187 27.03 0.75 1.04
N TRP A 188 28.03 0.01 0.56
CA TRP A 188 27.85 -1.34 0.04
C TRP A 188 27.28 -2.33 1.07
N THR A 189 27.77 -2.30 2.31
CA THR A 189 27.27 -3.16 3.39
C THR A 189 25.80 -2.85 3.70
N GLU A 190 25.41 -1.59 3.62
CA GLU A 190 24.03 -1.17 3.86
C GLU A 190 23.08 -1.72 2.80
N ILE A 191 23.51 -1.68 1.53
CA ILE A 191 22.77 -2.25 0.41
C ILE A 191 22.71 -3.78 0.47
N GLU A 192 23.79 -4.45 0.90
CA GLU A 192 23.79 -5.90 1.07
C GLU A 192 22.77 -6.36 2.11
N ILE A 193 22.70 -5.69 3.27
CA ILE A 193 21.70 -6.01 4.31
C ILE A 193 20.27 -5.86 3.77
N MET A 194 19.99 -4.81 3.00
CA MET A 194 18.68 -4.63 2.37
C MET A 194 18.37 -5.75 1.36
N LYS A 195 19.37 -6.22 0.60
CA LYS A 195 19.20 -7.33 -0.36
C LYS A 195 18.96 -8.67 0.35
N ASP A 196 19.61 -8.90 1.49
CA ASP A 196 19.38 -10.08 2.31
C ASP A 196 17.97 -10.10 2.88
N PHE A 197 17.49 -8.95 3.37
CA PHE A 197 16.10 -8.78 3.80
C PHE A 197 15.11 -9.16 2.69
N ARG A 198 15.31 -8.63 1.47
CA ARG A 198 14.50 -9.02 0.29
C ARG A 198 14.54 -10.53 0.05
N LEU A 199 15.73 -11.14 0.11
CA LEU A 199 15.90 -12.56 -0.15
C LEU A 199 15.10 -13.41 0.84
N ILE A 200 15.14 -13.05 2.12
CA ILE A 200 14.37 -13.70 3.19
C ILE A 200 12.87 -13.58 2.89
N LEU A 201 12.36 -12.37 2.66
CA LEU A 201 10.94 -12.15 2.36
C LEU A 201 10.46 -12.99 1.17
N VAL A 202 11.17 -12.94 0.05
CA VAL A 202 10.80 -13.67 -1.16
C VAL A 202 10.82 -15.19 -0.93
N ASN A 203 11.81 -15.70 -0.20
CA ASN A 203 11.89 -17.13 0.10
C ASN A 203 10.77 -17.59 1.04
N THR A 204 10.43 -16.79 2.05
CA THR A 204 9.30 -17.05 2.96
C THR A 204 7.96 -17.05 2.22
N LEU A 205 7.74 -16.10 1.31
CA LEU A 205 6.53 -16.07 0.49
C LEU A 205 6.45 -17.30 -0.44
N LYS A 206 7.57 -17.73 -1.02
CA LYS A 206 7.62 -18.96 -1.83
C LYS A 206 7.27 -20.20 -1.01
N SER A 207 7.89 -20.37 0.16
CA SER A 207 7.66 -21.56 0.99
C SER A 207 6.24 -21.60 1.55
N THR A 208 5.72 -20.45 2.00
CA THR A 208 4.44 -20.36 2.73
C THR A 208 3.23 -20.24 1.80
N ILE A 209 3.39 -19.56 0.66
CA ILE A 209 2.26 -19.15 -0.21
C ILE A 209 2.27 -19.88 -1.55
N ALA A 210 3.41 -19.97 -2.24
CA ALA A 210 3.46 -20.57 -3.58
C ALA A 210 3.19 -22.08 -3.57
N ASN A 211 3.48 -22.74 -2.44
CA ASN A 211 3.32 -24.19 -2.30
C ASN A 211 1.94 -24.62 -1.76
N SER A 212 1.08 -23.68 -1.32
CA SER A 212 -0.07 -24.04 -0.46
C SER A 212 -1.47 -24.05 -1.11
N SER A 213 -1.71 -23.43 -2.28
CA SER A 213 -2.99 -23.58 -3.01
C SER A 213 -3.00 -22.84 -4.36
N SER A 214 -3.89 -23.18 -5.29
CA SER A 214 -4.18 -22.33 -6.47
C SER A 214 -4.93 -21.04 -6.12
N ARG A 215 -5.45 -20.90 -4.89
CA ARG A 215 -6.23 -19.74 -4.41
C ARG A 215 -5.39 -18.61 -3.82
N ARG A 216 -4.07 -18.73 -3.84
CA ARG A 216 -3.14 -17.77 -3.23
C ARG A 216 -2.20 -17.19 -4.27
N GLY A 217 -1.89 -15.90 -4.12
CA GLY A 217 -1.00 -15.18 -5.00
C GLY A 217 -0.23 -14.10 -4.27
N TYR A 218 0.90 -13.70 -4.84
CA TYR A 218 1.64 -12.55 -4.35
C TYR A 218 2.28 -11.78 -5.50
N PHE A 219 2.46 -10.48 -5.27
CA PHE A 219 3.23 -9.58 -6.11
C PHE A 219 4.22 -8.82 -5.24
N VAL A 220 5.52 -9.06 -5.47
CA VAL A 220 6.59 -8.37 -4.75
C VAL A 220 7.40 -7.52 -5.72
N HIS A 221 7.47 -6.21 -5.44
CA HIS A 221 8.23 -5.27 -6.24
C HIS A 221 9.44 -4.69 -5.49
N SER A 222 10.47 -4.28 -6.21
CA SER A 222 11.75 -3.83 -5.63
C SER A 222 11.83 -2.31 -5.40
N CYS A 223 10.81 -1.71 -4.78
CA CYS A 223 10.70 -0.24 -4.68
C CYS A 223 10.69 0.17 -3.22
N TYR A 224 11.62 1.01 -2.77
CA TYR A 224 11.65 1.44 -1.38
C TYR A 224 10.46 2.36 -1.06
N ARG A 225 9.38 1.80 -0.52
CA ARG A 225 8.09 2.45 -0.24
C ARG A 225 7.30 1.64 0.78
N HIS A 226 6.29 2.27 1.37
CA HIS A 226 5.32 1.62 2.25
C HIS A 226 3.90 1.90 1.74
N GLY A 227 3.05 0.87 1.69
CA GLY A 227 1.68 0.90 1.14
C GLY A 227 1.61 0.96 -0.40
N HIS A 228 0.45 0.59 -0.96
CA HIS A 228 0.33 0.32 -2.42
C HIS A 228 -0.90 0.88 -3.13
N MET A 229 -2.02 1.06 -2.42
CA MET A 229 -3.33 1.23 -3.04
C MET A 229 -3.72 2.68 -3.38
N GLU A 230 -3.27 3.65 -2.60
CA GLU A 230 -3.74 5.05 -2.70
C GLU A 230 -2.86 5.95 -3.57
N ASP A 231 -1.58 5.60 -3.74
CA ASP A 231 -0.63 6.38 -4.53
C ASP A 231 -0.24 5.62 -5.81
N ILE A 232 -0.69 6.13 -6.96
CA ILE A 232 -0.23 5.75 -8.31
C ILE A 232 1.08 6.48 -8.66
N SER A 233 1.33 7.64 -8.05
CA SER A 233 2.57 8.40 -8.28
C SER A 233 3.70 7.83 -7.43
N GLY A 234 4.94 7.91 -7.92
CA GLY A 234 6.10 7.56 -7.09
C GLY A 234 6.51 6.09 -7.05
N SER A 235 6.06 5.22 -7.97
CA SER A 235 6.73 3.93 -8.25
C SER A 235 8.11 4.11 -8.91
N THR A 236 8.84 5.17 -8.56
CA THR A 236 10.24 5.38 -8.92
C THR A 236 11.08 4.47 -8.04
N CYS A 237 11.16 3.21 -8.46
CA CYS A 237 11.94 2.22 -7.77
C CYS A 237 13.41 2.62 -7.92
N SER A 238 14.08 2.89 -6.80
CA SER A 238 15.48 3.34 -6.80
C SER A 238 16.34 2.37 -7.61
N LEU A 239 17.17 2.90 -8.52
CA LEU A 239 18.10 2.13 -9.36
C LEU A 239 19.09 1.26 -8.56
N ILE A 240 19.26 1.57 -7.26
CA ILE A 240 20.24 0.92 -6.38
C ILE A 240 19.66 -0.35 -5.76
N VAL A 241 18.38 -0.33 -5.39
CA VAL A 241 17.68 -1.48 -4.77
C VAL A 241 16.73 -2.18 -5.73
N GLY A 242 16.26 -1.49 -6.78
CA GLY A 242 15.47 -2.02 -7.88
C GLY A 242 16.12 -1.73 -9.23
N ASN A 243 16.00 -2.64 -10.20
CA ASN A 243 16.33 -2.30 -11.58
C ASN A 243 15.35 -1.20 -12.06
N GLY A 244 15.84 -0.19 -12.77
CA GLY A 244 15.04 0.92 -13.34
C GLY A 244 13.89 0.52 -14.28
N LEU A 245 13.67 -0.78 -14.43
CA LEU A 245 12.55 -1.44 -15.11
C LEU A 245 11.24 -1.36 -14.32
N ALA A 246 11.28 -1.08 -13.01
CA ALA A 246 10.06 -1.02 -12.19
C ALA A 246 9.31 0.33 -12.30
N ASN A 247 9.85 1.30 -13.06
CA ASN A 247 9.19 2.56 -13.41
C ASN A 247 7.92 2.40 -14.28
N LYS A 248 7.47 1.17 -14.56
CA LYS A 248 6.30 0.87 -15.39
C LYS A 248 5.55 -0.38 -14.93
N VAL A 249 5.34 -0.57 -13.63
CA VAL A 249 4.34 -1.55 -13.17
C VAL A 249 2.95 -0.96 -13.42
N LYS A 250 2.32 -1.35 -14.52
CA LYS A 250 0.91 -1.04 -14.78
C LYS A 250 0.04 -2.15 -14.21
N TYR A 251 -0.95 -1.76 -13.41
CA TYR A 251 -2.12 -2.58 -13.14
C TYR A 251 -2.88 -2.75 -14.47
N SER A 252 -3.14 -3.98 -14.89
CA SER A 252 -3.93 -4.22 -16.10
C SER A 252 -4.87 -5.39 -15.90
N ARG A 253 -6.15 -5.14 -16.16
CA ARG A 253 -7.18 -6.16 -16.30
C ARG A 253 -7.08 -6.80 -17.69
N SER A 254 -6.66 -8.07 -17.74
CA SER A 254 -6.79 -8.88 -18.97
C SER A 254 -7.83 -9.97 -18.76
N ARG A 255 -8.97 -9.86 -19.45
CA ARG A 255 -10.08 -10.82 -19.39
C ARG A 255 -10.56 -11.10 -17.95
N GLY A 256 -10.86 -10.04 -17.19
CA GLY A 256 -11.40 -10.16 -15.82
C GLY A 256 -10.37 -10.51 -14.73
N ARG A 257 -9.07 -10.49 -15.02
CA ARG A 257 -7.99 -10.82 -14.06
C ARG A 257 -7.10 -9.62 -13.79
N LEU A 258 -6.76 -9.38 -12.52
CA LEU A 258 -5.59 -8.56 -12.17
C LEU A 258 -4.35 -9.24 -12.74
N VAL A 259 -3.69 -8.60 -13.69
CA VAL A 259 -2.41 -9.05 -14.24
C VAL A 259 -1.37 -7.99 -13.93
N PHE A 260 -0.38 -8.36 -13.12
CA PHE A 260 0.81 -7.55 -12.91
C PHE A 260 1.80 -7.93 -14.03
N ARG A 261 2.12 -7.01 -14.95
CA ARG A 261 3.16 -7.29 -15.95
C ARG A 261 4.33 -6.34 -15.73
N PRO A 262 5.56 -6.84 -15.51
CA PRO A 262 6.73 -6.07 -15.87
C PRO A 262 6.72 -5.89 -17.41
N GLU A 263 6.92 -4.66 -17.89
CA GLU A 263 7.06 -4.38 -19.32
C GLU A 263 8.36 -5.07 -19.82
N ARG A 264 8.24 -5.99 -20.80
CA ARG A 264 9.41 -6.71 -21.34
C ARG A 264 10.10 -5.81 -22.37
N ILE A 265 11.37 -5.46 -22.15
CA ILE A 265 12.22 -4.80 -23.16
C ILE A 265 12.92 -5.89 -24.00
N PRO A 266 12.86 -5.85 -25.34
CA PRO A 266 13.63 -6.77 -26.19
C PRO A 266 15.12 -6.36 -26.19
N GLY A 267 16.04 -7.24 -25.80
CA GLY A 267 17.47 -7.00 -26.06
C GLY A 267 18.50 -7.66 -25.14
N ASP A 268 18.22 -7.93 -23.87
CA ASP A 268 19.29 -8.29 -22.93
C ASP A 268 19.50 -9.81 -22.77
N GLY A 269 20.51 -10.31 -23.49
CA GLY A 269 20.97 -11.69 -23.46
C GLY A 269 21.80 -12.11 -22.23
N TYR A 270 21.88 -11.29 -21.17
CA TYR A 270 22.63 -11.59 -19.93
C TYR A 270 21.96 -11.03 -18.66
N GLY A 271 20.63 -11.04 -18.57
CA GLY A 271 19.86 -10.51 -17.45
C GLY A 271 18.95 -11.53 -16.75
N GLN A 272 19.52 -12.56 -16.13
CA GLN A 272 18.77 -13.40 -15.18
C GLN A 272 19.00 -12.88 -13.75
N GLN A 273 17.91 -12.80 -12.98
CA GLN A 273 17.82 -12.45 -11.56
C GLN A 273 17.96 -10.95 -11.21
N LEU A 274 16.86 -10.21 -11.33
CA LEU A 274 16.40 -9.15 -10.40
C LEU A 274 15.07 -8.58 -10.92
N ALA A 275 14.20 -9.47 -11.43
CA ALA A 275 12.88 -9.12 -11.94
C ALA A 275 11.84 -9.26 -10.84
N THR A 276 10.83 -8.40 -10.86
CA THR A 276 9.58 -8.48 -10.09
C THR A 276 9.04 -9.91 -10.10
N GLU A 277 8.86 -10.51 -8.92
CA GLU A 277 8.35 -11.87 -8.82
C GLU A 277 6.83 -11.84 -8.75
N LEU A 278 6.19 -12.37 -9.80
CA LEU A 278 4.76 -12.65 -9.81
C LEU A 278 4.57 -14.16 -9.78
N HIS A 279 3.94 -14.66 -8.72
CA HIS A 279 3.43 -16.02 -8.68
C HIS A 279 1.89 -15.99 -8.66
N TRP A 280 1.28 -16.45 -9.75
CA TRP A 280 -0.18 -16.63 -9.85
C TRP A 280 -0.51 -17.91 -10.60
N ARG A 281 -1.11 -18.89 -9.93
CA ARG A 281 -1.72 -20.05 -10.59
C ARG A 281 -3.20 -19.77 -10.81
N LYS A 282 -3.72 -20.09 -12.00
CA LYS A 282 -5.14 -19.92 -12.36
C LYS A 282 -6.05 -20.67 -11.37
N PRO A 283 -6.99 -20.00 -10.70
CA PRO A 283 -8.21 -20.63 -10.18
C PRO A 283 -9.21 -20.78 -11.33
N THR A 284 -9.81 -21.96 -11.43
CA THR A 284 -10.80 -22.32 -12.45
C THR A 284 -12.20 -21.75 -12.18
N TYR A 285 -12.41 -21.06 -11.06
CA TYR A 285 -13.70 -20.49 -10.66
C TYR A 285 -13.51 -19.06 -10.17
N PHE A 286 -13.85 -18.08 -11.02
CA PHE A 286 -13.92 -16.67 -10.68
C PHE A 286 -15.23 -16.07 -11.23
N GLY A 287 -16.33 -16.64 -10.76
CA GLY A 287 -17.62 -15.99 -10.70
C GLY A 287 -18.09 -16.11 -9.25
N GLU A 288 -18.73 -15.07 -8.74
CA GLU A 288 -19.33 -14.96 -7.40
C GLU A 288 -18.42 -14.38 -6.29
N LYS A 289 -18.86 -13.19 -5.81
CA LYS A 289 -18.60 -12.55 -4.51
C LYS A 289 -17.29 -12.97 -3.82
N VAL A 290 -16.16 -12.50 -4.35
CA VAL A 290 -14.86 -12.66 -3.68
C VAL A 290 -14.52 -11.37 -2.94
N TYR A 291 -14.66 -11.38 -1.62
CA TYR A 291 -13.96 -10.43 -0.76
C TYR A 291 -12.47 -10.71 -0.90
N ARG A 292 -11.74 -9.78 -1.51
CA ARG A 292 -10.29 -9.88 -1.66
C ARG A 292 -9.66 -9.09 -0.53
N LEU A 293 -9.09 -9.79 0.46
CA LEU A 293 -8.19 -9.16 1.42
C LEU A 293 -6.88 -8.87 0.67
N LEU A 294 -6.65 -7.59 0.38
CA LEU A 294 -5.35 -7.07 -0.04
C LEU A 294 -4.65 -6.61 1.24
N TYR A 295 -3.69 -7.40 1.70
CA TYR A 295 -2.85 -7.04 2.83
C TYR A 295 -1.68 -6.22 2.29
N SER A 296 -1.49 -5.00 2.80
CA SER A 296 -0.53 -4.02 2.25
C SER A 296 0.62 -3.64 3.20
N SER A 297 0.68 -4.23 4.40
CA SER A 297 1.85 -4.07 5.27
C SER A 297 2.02 -5.26 6.21
N LEU A 298 3.06 -6.05 5.98
CA LEU A 298 3.58 -6.99 6.99
C LEU A 298 4.35 -6.20 8.05
N ASP A 299 3.63 -5.44 8.89
CA ASP A 299 4.27 -4.74 10.00
C ASP A 299 4.70 -5.77 11.05
N ALA A 300 5.94 -6.24 10.94
CA ALA A 300 6.55 -7.17 11.88
C ALA A 300 6.73 -6.49 13.23
N MET A 301 6.02 -6.98 14.25
CA MET A 301 6.29 -6.65 15.65
C MET A 301 7.62 -7.28 16.05
N ASN A 302 8.53 -6.47 16.57
CA ASN A 302 9.64 -6.92 17.40
C ASN A 302 9.87 -5.85 18.47
#